data_AF-A0A3B9ZLG2-F1
#
_entry.id   AF-A0A3B9ZLG2-F1
#
_cell.length_a   1.000
_cell.length_b   1.000
_cell.length_c   1.000
_cell.angle_alpha   90.00
_cell.angle_beta   90.00
_cell.angle_gamma   90.00
#
_symmetry.space_group_name_H-M   'P 1'
#
loop_
_entity.id
_entity.type
_entity.pdbx_description
1 polymer ?
#
loop_
_entity_poly.entity_id
_entity_poly.type
_entity_poly.pdbx_seq_one_letter_code
_entity_poly.pdbx_strand_id
1 'polypeptide(L)'
;LLMMPMATTSPIHFIDALFTSTSAVCVTGLTVVDTGTRYTFLGKFIIMGLIQVGGIGVMTITSFFGIFFKEKATFREQSMLRDYLSEDSFDAILKSLMKVVLITLLIEAIGATFVYLSLEKNALGSMSDNLKFSIFHSISAFCNAGFSTLTDNLYDVRIRTNYSVHVWLANLIVLGGIGFPVLLNLYQYCKSQVIWLTQY
;
A
#
# COMPACT_ATOMS: atom_id res chain seq x y z
N LEU A 1 6.60 17.49 -9.33
CA LEU A 1 5.43 16.82 -9.94
C LEU A 1 4.10 17.45 -9.50
N LEU A 2 3.84 17.56 -8.19
CA LEU A 2 2.55 18.09 -7.70
C LEU A 2 2.27 19.59 -8.00
N MET A 3 3.28 20.41 -8.27
CA MET A 3 3.09 21.82 -8.67
C MET A 3 2.73 22.01 -10.14
N MET A 4 2.69 20.95 -10.95
CA MET A 4 2.33 21.08 -12.36
C MET A 4 0.90 21.64 -12.50
N PRO A 5 0.63 22.55 -13.45
CA PRO A 5 -0.71 23.10 -13.65
C PRO A 5 -1.77 22.01 -13.89
N MET A 6 -1.38 20.91 -14.53
CA MET A 6 -2.27 19.77 -14.79
C MET A 6 -2.59 18.93 -13.54
N ALA A 7 -1.80 19.06 -12.46
CA ALA A 7 -1.95 18.28 -11.24
C ALA A 7 -2.83 18.97 -10.19
N THR A 8 -3.11 20.27 -10.33
CA THR A 8 -3.84 21.07 -9.34
C THR A 8 -5.00 21.84 -9.99
N THR A 9 -6.10 22.00 -9.25
CA THR A 9 -7.26 22.79 -9.72
C THR A 9 -7.03 24.29 -9.59
N SER A 10 -6.18 24.67 -8.64
CA SER A 10 -5.71 26.04 -8.42
C SER A 10 -4.24 26.01 -7.99
N PRO A 11 -3.45 27.04 -8.31
CA PRO A 11 -2.04 27.11 -7.91
C PRO A 11 -1.87 26.89 -6.40
N ILE A 12 -0.87 26.09 -6.04
CA ILE A 12 -0.47 25.82 -4.64
C ILE A 12 0.92 26.39 -4.38
N HIS A 13 1.20 26.75 -3.13
CA HIS A 13 2.53 27.20 -2.76
C HIS A 13 3.53 26.03 -2.81
N PHE A 14 4.80 26.36 -3.06
CA PHE A 14 5.88 25.36 -3.09
C PHE A 14 5.97 24.55 -1.79
N ILE A 15 5.80 25.22 -0.65
CA ILE A 15 5.86 24.60 0.68
C ILE A 15 4.74 23.58 0.85
N ASP A 16 3.51 23.89 0.41
CA ASP A 16 2.38 22.96 0.48
C ASP A 16 2.62 21.72 -0.40
N ALA A 17 3.16 21.94 -1.61
CA ALA A 17 3.50 20.85 -2.51
C ALA A 17 4.60 19.95 -1.95
N LEU A 18 5.64 20.55 -1.36
CA LEU A 18 6.72 19.83 -0.70
C LEU A 18 6.18 19.02 0.48
N PHE A 19 5.41 19.65 1.37
CA PHE A 19 4.82 18.99 2.53
C PHE A 19 3.94 17.81 2.12
N THR A 20 3.00 18.01 1.17
CA THR A 20 2.12 16.92 0.71
C THR A 20 2.92 15.79 0.08
N SER A 21 3.98 16.11 -0.68
CA SER A 21 4.84 15.07 -1.26
C SER A 21 5.60 14.26 -0.20
N THR A 22 6.16 14.93 0.81
CA THR A 22 6.85 14.26 1.92
C THR A 22 5.86 13.44 2.74
N SER A 23 4.68 13.96 3.02
CA SER A 23 3.64 13.24 3.75
C SER A 23 3.16 11.99 3.00
N ALA A 24 3.04 12.06 1.67
CA ALA A 24 2.69 10.91 0.84
C ALA A 24 3.79 9.85 0.81
N VAL A 25 5.06 10.24 0.61
CA VAL A 25 6.20 9.31 0.59
C VAL A 25 6.51 8.73 1.97
N CYS A 26 6.35 9.50 3.03
CA CYS A 26 6.51 9.02 4.40
C CYS A 26 5.25 8.35 4.93
N VAL A 27 4.17 8.30 4.14
CA VAL A 27 2.96 7.55 4.46
C VAL A 27 2.29 8.07 5.75
N THR A 28 2.36 9.37 5.99
CA THR A 28 1.87 10.00 7.25
C THR A 28 0.43 10.46 7.20
N GLY A 29 -0.10 10.82 6.02
CA GLY A 29 -1.51 11.18 5.84
C GLY A 29 -1.90 12.61 6.20
N LEU A 30 -0.93 13.43 6.64
CA LEU A 30 -1.17 14.85 6.90
C LEU A 30 -1.22 15.64 5.59
N THR A 31 -2.19 16.53 5.48
CA THR A 31 -2.38 17.37 4.29
C THR A 31 -2.54 18.83 4.72
N VAL A 32 -1.85 19.74 4.02
CA VAL A 32 -1.98 21.19 4.24
C VAL A 32 -3.16 21.75 3.43
N VAL A 33 -3.44 21.10 2.30
CA VAL A 33 -4.55 21.40 1.39
C VAL A 33 -5.38 20.14 1.19
N ASP A 34 -6.70 20.30 1.09
CA ASP A 34 -7.61 19.18 0.90
C ASP A 34 -7.27 18.38 -0.37
N THR A 35 -6.97 17.10 -0.19
CA THR A 35 -6.60 16.21 -1.29
C THR A 35 -7.77 15.92 -2.23
N GLY A 36 -9.00 15.94 -1.71
CA GLY A 36 -10.21 15.68 -2.49
C GLY A 36 -10.50 16.76 -3.53
N THR A 37 -10.30 18.03 -3.17
CA THR A 37 -10.68 19.18 -4.00
C THR A 37 -9.51 19.87 -4.70
N ARG A 38 -8.32 19.89 -4.09
CA ARG A 38 -7.18 20.66 -4.62
C ARG A 38 -6.46 19.97 -5.78
N TYR A 39 -6.38 18.64 -5.74
CA TYR A 39 -5.66 17.87 -6.74
C TYR A 39 -6.60 17.35 -7.83
N THR A 40 -6.16 17.47 -9.07
CA THR A 40 -6.84 16.83 -10.21
C THR A 40 -6.66 15.32 -10.15
N PHE A 41 -7.26 14.60 -11.09
CA PHE A 41 -7.02 13.17 -11.25
C PHE A 41 -5.52 12.84 -11.38
N LEU A 42 -4.77 13.63 -12.16
CA LEU A 42 -3.33 13.45 -12.31
C LEU A 42 -2.59 13.68 -10.99
N GLY A 43 -2.98 14.71 -10.22
CA GLY A 43 -2.38 14.97 -8.91
C GLY A 43 -2.62 13.83 -7.92
N LYS A 44 -3.86 13.31 -7.86
CA LYS A 44 -4.20 12.14 -7.02
C LYS A 44 -3.44 10.89 -7.46
N PHE A 45 -3.25 10.70 -8.77
CA PHE A 45 -2.43 9.60 -9.30
C PHE A 45 -0.95 9.72 -8.88
N ILE A 46 -0.38 10.92 -8.91
CA ILE A 46 0.98 11.17 -8.41
C ILE A 46 1.07 10.87 -6.91
N ILE A 47 0.12 11.34 -6.10
CA ILE A 47 0.07 11.05 -4.65
C ILE A 47 0.03 9.54 -4.40
N MET A 48 -0.83 8.83 -5.13
CA MET A 48 -0.93 7.36 -5.04
C MET A 48 0.41 6.67 -5.38
N GLY A 49 1.12 7.13 -6.41
CA GLY A 49 2.46 6.64 -6.74
C GLY A 49 3.49 6.91 -5.63
N LEU A 50 3.44 8.10 -5.01
CA LEU A 50 4.31 8.44 -3.88
C LEU A 50 4.03 7.56 -2.66
N ILE A 51 2.76 7.31 -2.36
CA ILE A 51 2.32 6.39 -1.31
C ILE A 51 2.86 4.98 -1.57
N GLN A 52 2.77 4.49 -2.81
CA GLN A 52 3.25 3.15 -3.16
C GLN A 52 4.76 3.01 -2.92
N VAL A 53 5.54 3.98 -3.40
CA VAL A 53 7.00 4.00 -3.25
C VAL A 53 7.38 4.08 -1.77
N GLY A 54 6.69 4.93 -1.02
CA GLY A 54 6.85 5.08 0.42
C GLY A 54 6.53 3.80 1.21
N GLY A 55 5.35 3.22 0.96
CA GLY A 55 4.86 2.02 1.63
C GLY A 55 5.78 0.83 1.42
N ILE A 56 6.21 0.58 0.17
CA ILE A 56 7.17 -0.49 -0.12
C ILE A 56 8.52 -0.22 0.56
N GLY A 57 8.98 1.03 0.58
CA GLY A 57 10.21 1.44 1.25
C GLY A 57 10.18 1.15 2.75
N VAL A 58 9.14 1.60 3.45
CA VAL A 58 8.97 1.37 4.90
C VAL A 58 8.88 -0.12 5.21
N MET A 59 8.11 -0.89 4.43
CA MET A 59 7.97 -2.33 4.62
C MET A 59 9.30 -3.07 4.39
N THR A 60 10.09 -2.65 3.40
CA THR A 60 11.40 -3.26 3.09
C THR A 60 12.40 -3.00 4.23
N ILE A 61 12.48 -1.76 4.70
CA ILE A 61 13.36 -1.37 5.82
C ILE A 61 12.97 -2.13 7.10
N THR A 62 11.66 -2.18 7.41
CA THR A 62 11.16 -2.90 8.59
C THR A 62 11.48 -4.39 8.51
N SER A 63 11.40 -4.99 7.33
CA SER A 63 11.77 -6.39 7.09
C SER A 63 13.26 -6.63 7.33
N PHE A 64 14.12 -5.72 6.86
CA PHE A 64 15.57 -5.80 7.06
C PHE A 64 15.92 -5.75 8.56
N PHE A 65 15.33 -4.81 9.32
CA PHE A 65 15.49 -4.76 10.77
C PHE A 65 14.93 -6.01 11.46
N GLY A 66 13.78 -6.52 11.02
CA GLY A 66 13.19 -7.75 11.58
C GLY A 66 14.10 -8.97 11.43
N ILE A 67 14.86 -9.08 10.34
CA ILE A 67 15.88 -10.13 10.16
C ILE A 67 17.04 -9.93 11.13
N PHE A 68 17.52 -8.69 11.28
CA PHE A 68 18.63 -8.35 12.19
C PHE A 68 18.31 -8.68 13.67
N PHE A 69 17.07 -8.44 14.12
CA PHE A 69 16.63 -8.81 15.46
C PHE A 69 16.32 -10.31 15.64
N LYS A 70 16.19 -11.07 14.55
CA LYS A 70 15.95 -12.53 14.59
C LYS A 70 17.25 -13.33 14.79
N GLU A 71 18.40 -12.68 15.00
CA GLU A 71 19.68 -13.33 15.28
C GLU A 71 19.71 -14.04 16.65
N LYS A 72 19.08 -15.20 16.68
CA LYS A 72 19.49 -16.38 17.47
C LYS A 72 19.55 -17.60 16.54
N ALA A 73 20.13 -17.45 15.36
CA ALA A 73 20.40 -18.56 14.45
C ALA A 73 21.68 -19.29 14.88
N THR A 74 21.65 -20.62 14.89
CA THR A 74 22.72 -21.46 15.44
C THR A 74 23.89 -21.53 14.45
N PHE A 75 25.14 -21.71 14.92
CA PHE A 75 26.39 -21.70 14.12
C PHE A 75 26.36 -22.57 12.83
N ARG A 76 25.49 -23.59 12.78
CA ARG A 76 25.29 -24.50 11.63
C ARG A 76 24.47 -23.89 10.48
N GLU A 77 23.55 -22.96 10.78
CA GLU A 77 22.75 -22.23 9.79
C GLU A 77 23.56 -21.13 9.12
N GLN A 78 24.52 -20.52 9.84
CA GLN A 78 25.44 -19.51 9.30
C GLN A 78 26.41 -20.08 8.25
N SER A 79 26.81 -21.36 8.36
CA SER A 79 27.67 -22.00 7.35
C SER A 79 26.91 -22.30 6.05
N MET A 80 25.63 -22.67 6.12
CA MET A 80 24.79 -22.85 4.93
C MET A 80 24.46 -21.50 4.26
N LEU A 81 24.25 -20.45 5.07
CA LEU A 81 24.08 -19.09 4.55
C LEU A 81 25.33 -18.58 3.80
N ARG A 82 26.53 -18.96 4.25
CA ARG A 82 27.80 -18.59 3.59
C ARG A 82 27.96 -19.19 2.20
N ASP A 83 27.53 -20.44 1.98
CA ASP A 83 27.53 -21.09 0.66
C ASP A 83 26.46 -20.53 -0.30
N TYR A 84 25.38 -19.95 0.23
CA TYR A 84 24.40 -19.18 -0.58
C TYR A 84 24.88 -17.76 -0.93
N LEU A 85 25.86 -17.22 -0.20
CA LEU A 85 26.28 -15.81 -0.29
C LEU A 85 27.45 -15.58 -1.25
N SER A 86 28.02 -16.61 -1.86
CA SER A 86 29.24 -16.47 -2.67
C SER A 86 29.01 -15.92 -4.09
N GLU A 87 27.86 -16.15 -4.76
CA GLU A 87 27.67 -15.64 -6.15
C GLU A 87 26.25 -15.16 -6.54
N ASP A 88 25.20 -15.28 -5.69
CA ASP A 88 23.78 -15.07 -6.10
C ASP A 88 22.99 -14.01 -5.30
N SER A 89 23.63 -13.24 -4.42
CA SER A 89 22.95 -12.45 -3.39
C SER A 89 22.14 -11.26 -3.93
N PHE A 90 22.66 -10.50 -4.91
CA PHE A 90 21.94 -9.35 -5.49
C PHE A 90 20.70 -9.77 -6.27
N ASP A 91 20.83 -10.82 -7.06
CA ASP A 91 19.75 -11.31 -7.93
C ASP A 91 18.62 -11.91 -7.10
N ALA A 92 18.95 -12.59 -6.00
CA ALA A 92 17.99 -13.08 -5.02
C ALA A 92 17.24 -11.95 -4.29
N ILE A 93 17.95 -10.87 -3.91
CA ILE A 93 17.34 -9.69 -3.28
C ILE A 93 16.37 -9.01 -4.23
N LEU A 94 16.76 -8.76 -5.48
CA LEU A 94 15.90 -8.16 -6.50
C LEU A 94 14.66 -9.03 -6.77
N LYS A 95 14.82 -10.37 -6.88
CA LYS A 95 13.68 -11.30 -7.01
C LYS A 95 12.75 -11.26 -5.80
N SER A 96 13.29 -11.09 -4.59
CA SER A 96 12.48 -10.93 -3.37
C SER A 96 11.69 -9.62 -3.40
N LEU A 97 12.33 -8.50 -3.74
CA LEU A 97 11.69 -7.19 -3.88
C LEU A 97 10.57 -7.23 -4.92
N MET A 98 10.80 -7.82 -6.10
CA MET A 98 9.77 -7.96 -7.12
C MET A 98 8.57 -8.80 -6.65
N LYS A 99 8.79 -9.84 -5.83
CA LYS A 99 7.69 -10.59 -5.20
C LYS A 99 6.91 -9.72 -4.21
N VAL A 100 7.57 -8.83 -3.45
CA VAL A 100 6.89 -7.87 -2.56
C VAL A 100 5.91 -7.02 -3.35
N VAL A 101 6.43 -6.39 -4.41
CA VAL A 101 5.66 -5.49 -5.24
C VAL A 101 4.46 -6.22 -5.83
N LEU A 102 4.65 -7.43 -6.36
CA LEU A 102 3.57 -8.21 -6.96
C LEU A 102 2.50 -8.62 -5.93
N ILE A 103 2.89 -9.12 -4.75
CA ILE A 103 1.96 -9.50 -3.69
C ILE A 103 1.17 -8.27 -3.21
N THR A 104 1.86 -7.14 -3.04
CA THR A 104 1.24 -5.87 -2.64
C THR A 104 0.16 -5.44 -3.64
N LEU A 105 0.52 -5.36 -4.91
CA LEU A 105 -0.43 -4.99 -5.98
C LEU A 105 -1.61 -5.95 -6.08
N LEU A 106 -1.40 -7.25 -5.83
CA LEU A 106 -2.49 -8.24 -5.80
C LEU A 106 -3.45 -8.00 -4.62
N ILE A 107 -2.93 -7.79 -3.42
CA ILE A 107 -3.76 -7.51 -2.23
C ILE A 107 -4.53 -6.21 -2.42
N GLU A 108 -3.87 -5.17 -2.92
CA GLU A 108 -4.49 -3.88 -3.22
C GLU A 108 -5.57 -4.00 -4.31
N ALA A 109 -5.36 -4.79 -5.36
CA ALA A 109 -6.36 -5.02 -6.40
C ALA A 109 -7.58 -5.79 -5.88
N ILE A 110 -7.36 -6.82 -5.06
CA ILE A 110 -8.44 -7.57 -4.40
C ILE A 110 -9.22 -6.65 -3.46
N GLY A 111 -8.51 -5.89 -2.62
CA GLY A 111 -9.09 -4.91 -1.71
C GLY A 111 -9.91 -3.84 -2.44
N ALA A 112 -9.37 -3.28 -3.53
CA ALA A 112 -10.07 -2.29 -4.34
C ALA A 112 -11.35 -2.87 -4.95
N THR A 113 -11.32 -4.13 -5.39
CA THR A 113 -12.50 -4.82 -5.91
C THR A 113 -13.59 -4.95 -4.84
N PHE A 114 -13.24 -5.41 -3.64
CA PHE A 114 -14.21 -5.54 -2.55
C PHE A 114 -14.76 -4.19 -2.07
N VAL A 115 -13.91 -3.17 -1.97
CA VAL A 115 -14.35 -1.80 -1.65
C VAL A 115 -15.31 -1.29 -2.72
N TYR A 116 -15.02 -1.49 -4.00
CA TYR A 116 -15.89 -1.10 -5.11
C TYR A 116 -17.24 -1.80 -5.09
N LEU A 117 -17.26 -3.12 -4.86
CA LEU A 117 -18.50 -3.90 -4.76
C LEU A 117 -19.34 -3.52 -3.52
N SER A 118 -18.70 -2.98 -2.48
CA SER A 118 -19.35 -2.52 -1.26
C SER A 118 -19.97 -1.12 -1.39
N LEU A 119 -19.64 -0.38 -2.45
CA LEU A 119 -20.23 0.93 -2.72
C LEU A 119 -21.56 0.80 -3.45
N GLU A 120 -22.53 1.65 -3.08
CA GLU A 120 -23.75 1.80 -3.85
C GLU A 120 -23.43 2.34 -5.26
N LYS A 121 -24.27 1.98 -6.23
CA LYS A 121 -24.12 2.45 -7.62
C LYS A 121 -24.17 3.98 -7.63
N ASN A 122 -23.11 4.61 -8.14
CA ASN A 122 -22.93 6.06 -8.22
C ASN A 122 -22.94 6.80 -6.86
N ALA A 123 -22.60 6.13 -5.74
CA ALA A 123 -22.47 6.76 -4.43
C ALA A 123 -21.60 8.04 -4.42
N LEU A 124 -20.57 8.09 -5.28
CA LEU A 124 -19.65 9.22 -5.41
C LEU A 124 -19.89 10.05 -6.69
N GLY A 125 -21.06 9.91 -7.31
CA GLY A 125 -21.48 10.65 -8.51
C GLY A 125 -21.48 9.80 -9.77
N SER A 126 -20.40 9.03 -10.01
CA SER A 126 -20.32 8.14 -11.17
C SER A 126 -19.64 6.81 -10.86
N MET A 127 -19.89 5.81 -11.69
CA MET A 127 -19.23 4.50 -11.63
C MET A 127 -17.70 4.61 -11.77
N SER A 128 -17.23 5.60 -12.55
CA SER A 128 -15.81 5.91 -12.70
C SER A 128 -15.22 6.47 -11.41
N ASP A 129 -15.96 7.32 -10.69
CA ASP A 129 -15.48 7.93 -9.45
C ASP A 129 -15.48 6.94 -8.29
N ASN A 130 -16.47 6.03 -8.24
CA ASN A 130 -16.44 4.88 -7.34
C ASN A 130 -15.18 4.03 -7.59
N LEU A 131 -14.83 3.75 -8.84
CA LEU A 131 -13.63 2.96 -9.17
C LEU A 131 -12.34 3.67 -8.73
N LYS A 132 -12.21 4.97 -9.03
CA LYS A 132 -11.06 5.78 -8.62
C LYS A 132 -10.93 5.83 -7.10
N PHE A 133 -12.05 6.00 -6.39
CA PHE A 133 -12.08 6.00 -4.93
C PHE A 133 -11.59 4.66 -4.38
N SER A 134 -12.10 3.54 -4.89
CA SER A 134 -11.73 2.21 -4.39
C SER A 134 -10.27 1.88 -4.60
N ILE A 135 -9.71 2.21 -5.78
CA ILE A 135 -8.28 2.00 -6.06
C ILE A 135 -7.42 2.85 -5.13
N PHE A 136 -7.72 4.15 -5.04
CA PHE A 136 -6.94 5.07 -4.22
C PHE A 136 -6.97 4.70 -2.74
N HIS A 137 -8.15 4.39 -2.18
CA HIS A 137 -8.27 4.05 -0.77
C HIS A 137 -7.75 2.65 -0.46
N SER A 138 -7.76 1.71 -1.41
CA SER A 138 -7.12 0.41 -1.21
C SER A 138 -5.61 0.54 -1.04
N ILE A 139 -4.95 1.29 -1.92
CA ILE A 139 -3.51 1.58 -1.85
C ILE A 139 -3.18 2.38 -0.59
N SER A 140 -3.94 3.45 -0.32
CA SER A 140 -3.77 4.27 0.89
C SER A 140 -3.94 3.45 2.17
N ALA A 141 -4.94 2.56 2.23
CA ALA A 141 -5.18 1.70 3.38
C ALA A 141 -4.10 0.64 3.56
N PHE A 142 -3.73 -0.10 2.51
CA PHE A 142 -2.69 -1.14 2.60
C PHE A 142 -1.33 -0.54 2.94
N CYS A 143 -0.99 0.61 2.37
CA CYS A 143 0.24 1.31 2.75
C CYS A 143 0.14 1.97 4.13
N ASN A 144 -1.04 2.10 4.76
CA ASN A 144 -1.27 2.88 5.98
C ASN A 144 -1.05 4.39 5.83
N ALA A 145 -1.30 4.93 4.64
CA ALA A 145 -0.99 6.31 4.28
C ALA A 145 -1.93 7.36 4.86
N GLY A 146 -3.19 7.01 5.17
CA GLY A 146 -4.16 7.95 5.75
C GLY A 146 -4.70 9.04 4.80
N PHE A 147 -4.26 9.08 3.55
CA PHE A 147 -4.79 9.99 2.52
C PHE A 147 -6.18 9.55 2.06
N SER A 148 -7.04 10.53 1.79
CA SER A 148 -8.37 10.31 1.21
C SER A 148 -8.64 11.24 0.03
N THR A 149 -9.47 10.78 -0.90
CA THR A 149 -9.99 11.61 -2.00
C THR A 149 -11.26 12.37 -1.62
N LEU A 150 -11.72 12.25 -0.37
CA LEU A 150 -12.87 12.93 0.18
C LEU A 150 -12.42 13.97 1.21
N THR A 151 -13.11 15.11 1.27
CA THR A 151 -12.74 16.25 2.11
C THR A 151 -12.80 15.90 3.60
N ASP A 152 -13.85 15.21 4.03
CA ASP A 152 -14.02 14.75 5.42
C ASP A 152 -13.42 13.35 5.66
N ASN A 153 -12.50 12.92 4.79
CA ASN A 153 -11.88 11.60 4.83
C ASN A 153 -12.96 10.47 4.86
N LEU A 154 -12.73 9.38 5.60
CA LEU A 154 -13.67 8.27 5.73
C LEU A 154 -14.97 8.61 6.52
N TYR A 155 -15.08 9.82 7.07
CA TYR A 155 -16.27 10.32 7.77
C TYR A 155 -17.21 11.15 6.88
N ASP A 156 -16.90 11.27 5.59
CA ASP A 156 -17.78 11.92 4.62
C ASP A 156 -19.18 11.32 4.61
N VAL A 157 -20.20 12.18 4.50
CA VAL A 157 -21.62 11.82 4.55
C VAL A 157 -21.99 10.67 3.61
N ARG A 158 -21.30 10.53 2.47
CA ARG A 158 -21.56 9.50 1.47
C ARG A 158 -21.10 8.10 1.87
N ILE A 159 -20.15 7.99 2.80
CA ILE A 159 -19.53 6.70 3.18
C ILE A 159 -19.51 6.43 4.68
N ARG A 160 -19.78 7.43 5.53
CA ARG A 160 -19.68 7.29 7.00
C ARG A 160 -20.56 6.19 7.60
N THR A 161 -21.65 5.81 6.94
CA THR A 161 -22.56 4.74 7.37
C THR A 161 -22.32 3.41 6.63
N ASN A 162 -21.41 3.38 5.66
CA ASN A 162 -21.10 2.17 4.90
C ASN A 162 -20.02 1.37 5.62
N TYR A 163 -20.44 0.61 6.63
CA TYR A 163 -19.55 -0.23 7.44
C TYR A 163 -18.82 -1.29 6.62
N SER A 164 -19.40 -1.78 5.52
CA SER A 164 -18.75 -2.75 4.64
C SER A 164 -17.45 -2.18 4.06
N VAL A 165 -17.47 -0.94 3.57
CA VAL A 165 -16.26 -0.24 3.09
C VAL A 165 -15.24 -0.12 4.22
N HIS A 166 -15.65 0.31 5.42
CA HIS A 166 -14.74 0.46 6.55
C HIS A 166 -14.09 -0.86 6.97
N VAL A 167 -14.83 -1.98 6.95
CA VAL A 167 -14.29 -3.31 7.27
C VAL A 167 -13.23 -3.73 6.26
N TRP A 168 -13.45 -3.52 4.96
CA TRP A 168 -12.46 -3.87 3.94
C TRP A 168 -11.19 -3.00 4.06
N LEU A 169 -11.34 -1.70 4.29
CA LEU A 169 -10.20 -0.80 4.53
C LEU A 169 -9.44 -1.17 5.81
N ALA A 170 -10.14 -1.52 6.89
CA ALA A 170 -9.51 -1.97 8.14
C ALA A 170 -8.70 -3.27 7.93
N ASN A 171 -9.23 -4.24 7.17
CA ASN A 171 -8.49 -5.45 6.83
C ASN A 171 -7.22 -5.13 6.03
N LEU A 172 -7.28 -4.20 5.07
CA LEU A 172 -6.10 -3.78 4.31
C LEU A 172 -5.04 -3.12 5.20
N ILE A 173 -5.45 -2.24 6.12
CA ILE A 173 -4.57 -1.60 7.11
C ILE A 173 -3.85 -2.66 7.96
N VAL A 174 -4.60 -3.65 8.46
CA VAL A 174 -4.04 -4.74 9.27
C VAL A 174 -3.06 -5.58 8.44
N LEU A 175 -3.46 -6.00 7.23
CA LEU A 175 -2.60 -6.81 6.36
C LEU A 175 -1.31 -6.08 5.96
N GLY A 176 -1.40 -4.78 5.67
CA GLY A 176 -0.25 -3.94 5.37
C GLY A 176 0.66 -3.69 6.59
N GLY A 177 0.07 -3.54 7.77
CA GLY A 177 0.79 -3.23 9.01
C GLY A 177 1.58 -4.41 9.63
N ILE A 178 1.16 -5.66 9.39
CA ILE A 178 1.82 -6.85 9.96
C ILE A 178 3.25 -7.06 9.38
N GLY A 179 3.55 -6.45 8.24
CA GLY A 179 4.88 -6.45 7.64
C GLY A 179 5.14 -7.63 6.70
N PHE A 180 6.02 -7.39 5.74
CA PHE A 180 6.26 -8.30 4.62
C PHE A 180 6.79 -9.70 4.98
N PRO A 181 7.63 -9.91 6.01
CA PRO A 181 8.13 -11.25 6.34
C PRO A 181 7.00 -12.20 6.75
N VAL A 182 5.96 -11.67 7.39
CA VAL A 182 4.78 -12.45 7.78
C VAL A 182 3.92 -12.75 6.56
N LEU A 183 3.73 -11.78 5.66
CA LEU A 183 3.01 -12.01 4.39
C LEU A 183 3.69 -13.07 3.52
N LEU A 184 5.03 -13.04 3.43
CA LEU A 184 5.80 -14.09 2.74
C LEU A 184 5.61 -15.45 3.38
N ASN A 185 5.66 -15.53 4.71
CA ASN A 185 5.48 -16.79 5.43
C ASN A 185 4.06 -17.33 5.22
N LEU A 186 3.05 -16.48 5.31
CA LEU A 186 1.66 -16.84 5.03
C LEU A 186 1.50 -17.36 3.59
N TYR A 187 2.11 -16.69 2.61
CA TYR A 187 2.10 -17.15 1.22
C TYR A 187 2.78 -18.52 1.06
N GLN A 188 3.94 -18.73 1.66
CA GLN A 188 4.64 -20.02 1.64
C GLN A 188 3.81 -21.12 2.32
N TYR A 189 3.20 -20.81 3.46
CA TYR A 189 2.31 -21.70 4.18
C TYR A 189 1.10 -22.10 3.32
N CYS A 190 0.36 -21.13 2.77
CA CYS A 190 -0.77 -21.41 1.88
C CYS A 190 -0.35 -22.23 0.65
N LYS A 191 0.79 -21.92 0.03
CA LYS A 191 1.32 -22.70 -1.10
C LYS A 191 1.60 -24.15 -0.69
N SER A 192 2.21 -24.38 0.48
CA SER A 192 2.50 -25.73 0.98
C SER A 192 1.22 -26.55 1.21
N GLN A 193 0.18 -25.92 1.77
CA GLN A 193 -1.12 -26.55 1.97
C GLN A 193 -1.83 -26.91 0.65
N VAL A 194 -1.78 -26.02 -0.36
CA VAL A 194 -2.37 -26.31 -1.68
C VAL A 194 -1.65 -27.48 -2.36
N ILE A 195 -0.32 -27.54 -2.27
CA ILE A 195 0.45 -28.67 -2.81
C ILE A 195 0.09 -29.98 -2.09
N TRP A 196 -0.06 -29.93 -0.76
CA TRP A 196 -0.48 -31.08 0.02
C TRP A 196 -1.87 -31.59 -0.40
N LEU A 197 -2.83 -30.69 -0.63
CA LEU A 197 -4.20 -30.99 -1.11
C LEU A 197 -4.28 -31.43 -2.58
N THR A 198 -3.22 -31.25 -3.37
CA THR A 198 -3.18 -31.70 -4.78
C THR A 198 -2.40 -32.99 -4.95
N GLN A 199 -1.61 -33.39 -3.95
CA GLN A 199 -0.88 -34.66 -3.93
C GLN A 199 -1.59 -35.76 -3.14
N TYR A 200 -2.65 -35.42 -2.40
CA TYR A 200 -3.58 -36.33 -1.70
C TYR A 200 -5.01 -35.99 -2.07
#